data_AF-E8U488-F1
#
_entry.id   AF-E8U488-F1
#
_cell.length_a   1.000
_cell.length_b   1.000
_cell.length_c   1.000
_cell.angle_alpha   90.00
_cell.angle_beta   90.00
_cell.angle_gamma   90.00
#
_symmetry.space_group_name_H-M   'P 1'
#
loop_
_entity.id
_entity.type
_entity.pdbx_description
1 polymer ?
#
loop_
_entity_poly.entity_id
_entity_poly.type
_entity_poly.pdbx_seq_one_letter_code
_entity_poly.pdbx_strand_id
1 'polypeptide(L)'
;MTRTDAQDEHCHTTPGHLCMPEDARKRAARRLAIARGHLEGIIRMLDNPDAYCVDVLRQIKAVQGALSGAGEVVLRGHLEAHVATAHERGDTVEIVEELMEALKYT
;
A
#
# COMPACT_ATOMS: atom_id res chain seq x y z
N MET A 1 5.00 -6.67 33.44
CA MET A 1 3.54 -6.63 33.66
C MET A 1 3.21 -5.16 33.92
N THR A 2 2.57 -4.39 33.05
CA THR A 2 1.68 -4.71 31.93
C THR A 2 1.82 -3.56 30.94
N ARG A 3 2.01 -3.88 29.65
CA ARG A 3 2.07 -2.94 28.54
C ARG A 3 0.63 -2.71 28.11
N THR A 4 0.03 -1.62 28.58
CA THR A 4 -1.32 -1.15 28.27
C THR A 4 -1.14 0.37 28.33
N ASP A 5 -1.17 1.10 27.22
CA ASP A 5 -2.36 1.32 26.41
C ASP A 5 -1.99 1.50 24.93
N ALA A 6 -2.47 0.58 24.09
CA ALA A 6 -2.48 0.70 22.62
C ALA A 6 -3.93 0.68 22.14
N GLN A 7 -4.73 1.58 22.71
CA GLN A 7 -6.15 1.71 22.42
C GLN A 7 -6.40 3.11 21.84
N ASP A 8 -7.27 3.11 20.82
CA ASP A 8 -7.80 4.24 20.05
C ASP A 8 -7.04 4.68 18.79
N GLU A 9 -6.80 3.74 17.85
CA GLU A 9 -6.73 4.05 16.41
C GLU A 9 -8.13 3.93 15.76
N HIS A 10 -9.07 4.80 16.15
CA HIS A 10 -10.35 4.92 15.47
C HIS A 10 -10.35 6.15 14.55
N CYS A 11 -10.54 5.94 13.26
CA CYS A 11 -10.76 7.03 12.32
C CYS A 11 -12.13 7.67 12.61
N HIS A 12 -12.11 8.89 13.13
CA HIS A 12 -13.29 9.58 13.65
C HIS A 12 -14.18 10.26 12.61
N THR A 13 -14.15 9.87 11.34
CA THR A 13 -14.89 10.63 10.30
C THR A 13 -16.31 10.14 10.05
N THR A 14 -16.60 8.83 10.16
CA THR A 14 -17.97 8.30 9.95
C THR A 14 -18.17 6.93 10.63
N PRO A 15 -19.26 6.70 11.38
CA PRO A 15 -19.61 5.35 11.86
C PRO A 15 -19.79 4.38 10.69
N GLY A 16 -19.12 3.22 10.74
CA GLY A 16 -19.23 2.17 9.71
C GLY A 16 -18.23 2.26 8.55
N HIS A 17 -17.31 3.23 8.54
CA HIS A 17 -16.29 3.30 7.48
C HIS A 17 -14.98 2.60 7.89
N LEU A 18 -14.61 1.54 7.17
CA LEU A 18 -13.30 0.89 7.29
C LEU A 18 -12.19 1.81 6.78
N CYS A 19 -11.19 2.08 7.61
CA CYS A 19 -10.13 3.02 7.34
C CYS A 19 -8.74 2.37 7.45
N MET A 20 -7.85 2.73 6.53
CA MET A 20 -6.46 2.26 6.60
C MET A 20 -5.76 2.72 7.90
N PRO A 21 -5.11 1.81 8.65
CA PRO A 21 -4.34 2.16 9.85
C PRO A 21 -3.31 3.25 9.59
N GLU A 22 -3.12 4.18 10.55
CA GLU A 22 -2.26 5.35 10.36
C GLU A 22 -0.82 4.96 10.04
N ASP A 23 -0.32 3.98 10.77
CA ASP A 23 1.00 3.40 10.60
C ASP A 23 1.21 2.81 9.20
N ALA A 24 0.24 2.04 8.71
CA ALA A 24 0.27 1.48 7.36
C ALA A 24 0.20 2.61 6.31
N ARG A 25 -0.67 3.61 6.52
CA ARG A 25 -0.84 4.77 5.63
C ARG A 25 0.44 5.57 5.48
N LYS A 26 1.10 5.93 6.59
CA LYS A 26 2.39 6.65 6.59
C LYS A 26 3.49 5.85 5.89
N ARG A 27 3.58 4.54 6.16
CA ARG A 27 4.58 3.66 5.55
C ARG A 27 4.37 3.47 4.05
N ALA A 28 3.12 3.35 3.59
CA ALA A 28 2.78 3.28 2.17
C ALA A 28 3.09 4.60 1.47
N ALA A 29 2.65 5.73 2.04
CA ALA A 29 2.92 7.06 1.51
C ALA A 29 4.42 7.34 1.33
N ARG A 30 5.25 6.97 2.33
CA ARG A 30 6.71 7.10 2.24
C ARG A 30 7.29 6.28 1.09
N ARG A 31 6.84 5.05 0.88
CA ARG A 31 7.32 4.18 -0.23
C ARG A 31 6.92 4.73 -1.58
N LEU A 32 5.67 5.19 -1.72
CA LEU A 32 5.18 5.81 -2.95
C LEU A 32 5.93 7.11 -3.28
N ALA A 33 6.28 7.92 -2.28
CA ALA A 33 7.09 9.13 -2.48
C ALA A 33 8.50 8.80 -3.01
N ILE A 34 9.11 7.72 -2.53
CA ILE A 34 10.40 7.23 -3.03
C ILE A 34 10.26 6.72 -4.48
N ALA A 35 9.23 5.91 -4.75
CA ALA A 35 8.94 5.40 -6.10
C ALA A 35 8.70 6.54 -7.11
N ARG A 36 8.01 7.62 -6.70
CA ARG A 36 7.83 8.83 -7.51
C ARG A 36 9.17 9.47 -7.87
N GLY A 37 10.05 9.70 -6.89
CA GLY A 37 11.37 10.29 -7.16
C GLY A 37 12.25 9.40 -8.05
N HIS A 38 12.12 8.08 -7.92
CA HIS A 38 12.79 7.12 -8.80
C HIS A 38 12.25 7.20 -10.23
N LEU A 39 10.92 7.21 -10.40
CA LEU A 39 10.29 7.37 -11.71
C LEU A 39 10.70 8.69 -12.39
N GLU A 40 10.73 9.80 -11.65
CA GLU A 40 11.25 11.08 -12.15
C GLU A 40 12.73 10.97 -12.58
N GLY A 41 13.52 10.14 -11.91
CA GLY A 41 14.91 9.84 -12.30
C GLY A 41 15.00 9.08 -13.61
N ILE A 42 14.09 8.14 -13.88
CA ILE A 42 14.02 7.41 -15.14
C ILE A 42 13.65 8.36 -16.28
N ILE A 43 12.68 9.26 -16.05
CA ILE A 43 12.30 10.28 -17.04
C ILE A 43 13.53 11.14 -17.41
N ARG A 44 14.27 11.64 -16.41
CA ARG A 44 15.53 12.37 -16.64
C ARG A 44 16.60 11.56 -17.36
N MET A 45 16.66 10.25 -17.12
CA MET A 45 17.60 9.37 -17.81
C MET A 45 17.29 9.26 -19.31
N LEU A 46 16.02 9.39 -19.71
CA LEU A 46 15.60 9.37 -21.11
C LEU A 46 15.89 10.68 -21.86
N ASP A 47 16.18 11.78 -21.15
CA ASP A 47 16.64 13.02 -21.77
C ASP A 47 18.07 12.87 -22.35
N ASN A 48 18.82 11.85 -21.93
CA ASN A 48 20.14 11.53 -22.48
C ASN A 48 20.01 10.71 -23.78
N PRO A 49 20.55 11.18 -24.92
CA PRO A 49 20.51 10.44 -26.18
C PRO A 49 21.25 9.09 -26.13
N ASP A 50 22.17 8.91 -25.18
CA ASP A 50 22.94 7.66 -25.00
C ASP A 50 22.27 6.67 -24.02
N ALA A 51 21.01 6.91 -23.61
CA ALA A 51 20.30 6.04 -22.68
C ALA A 51 20.19 4.60 -23.19
N TYR A 52 20.71 3.65 -22.41
CA TYR A 52 20.71 2.24 -22.78
C TYR A 52 19.41 1.53 -22.35
N CYS A 53 18.73 0.89 -23.30
CA CYS A 53 17.42 0.26 -23.09
C CYS A 53 17.39 -0.70 -21.90
N VAL A 54 18.43 -1.52 -21.71
CA VAL A 54 18.47 -2.50 -20.61
C VAL A 54 18.56 -1.81 -19.25
N ASP A 55 19.26 -0.69 -19.16
CA ASP A 55 19.37 0.06 -17.91
C ASP A 55 18.05 0.78 -17.58
N VAL A 56 17.38 1.36 -18.59
CA VAL A 56 16.01 1.87 -18.43
C VAL A 56 15.07 0.79 -17.93
N LEU A 57 15.08 -0.39 -18.55
CA LEU A 57 14.24 -1.51 -18.14
C LEU A 57 14.53 -1.96 -16.70
N ARG A 58 15.81 -2.03 -16.30
CA ARG A 58 16.21 -2.35 -14.92
C ARG A 58 15.65 -1.33 -13.92
N GLN A 59 15.75 -0.03 -14.23
CA GLN A 59 15.19 1.00 -13.35
C GLN A 59 13.67 0.94 -13.28
N ILE A 60 12.98 0.68 -14.41
CA ILE A 60 11.53 0.48 -14.41
C ILE A 60 11.15 -0.73 -13.53
N LYS A 61 11.88 -1.85 -13.62
CA LYS A 61 11.65 -3.01 -12.74
C LYS A 61 11.86 -2.68 -11.26
N ALA A 62 12.83 -1.84 -10.93
CA ALA A 62 13.02 -1.38 -9.56
C ALA A 62 11.83 -0.54 -9.06
N VAL A 63 11.27 0.35 -9.89
CA VAL A 63 10.06 1.11 -9.56
C VAL A 63 8.86 0.17 -9.37
N GLN A 64 8.68 -0.82 -10.25
CA GLN A 64 7.63 -1.82 -10.11
C GLN A 64 7.74 -2.55 -8.77
N GLY A 65 8.95 -2.98 -8.37
CA GLY A 65 9.19 -3.58 -7.06
C GLY A 65 8.86 -2.65 -5.88
N ALA A 66 9.18 -1.36 -6.00
CA ALA A 66 8.81 -0.37 -4.97
C ALA A 66 7.29 -0.18 -4.85
N LEU A 67 6.56 -0.18 -5.97
CA LEU A 67 5.10 -0.13 -6.00
C LEU A 67 4.49 -1.39 -5.38
N SER A 68 5.00 -2.58 -5.73
CA SER A 68 4.56 -3.84 -5.11
C SER A 68 4.77 -3.84 -3.60
N GLY A 69 5.92 -3.35 -3.12
CA GLY A 69 6.19 -3.21 -1.69
C GLY A 69 5.31 -2.19 -0.98
N ALA A 70 4.84 -1.14 -1.66
CA ALA A 70 3.84 -0.23 -1.11
C ALA A 70 2.46 -0.91 -1.02
N GLY A 71 2.07 -1.68 -2.05
CA GLY A 71 0.86 -2.49 -2.05
C GLY A 71 0.82 -3.51 -0.93
N GLU A 72 1.93 -4.20 -0.66
CA GLU A 72 2.02 -5.17 0.44
C GLU A 72 1.77 -4.52 1.82
N VAL A 73 2.28 -3.30 2.04
CA VAL A 73 2.02 -2.56 3.28
C VAL A 73 0.53 -2.25 3.45
N VAL A 74 -0.13 -1.88 2.35
CA VAL A 74 -1.58 -1.60 2.35
C VAL A 74 -2.37 -2.86 2.63
N LEU A 75 -2.09 -3.92 1.88
CA LEU A 75 -2.75 -5.22 2.02
C LEU A 75 -2.63 -5.75 3.44
N ARG A 76 -1.41 -5.76 4.00
CA ARG A 76 -1.19 -6.22 5.37
C ARG A 76 -2.00 -5.43 6.38
N GLY A 77 -2.00 -4.10 6.27
CA GLY A 77 -2.79 -3.24 7.15
C GLY A 77 -4.29 -3.52 7.07
N HIS A 78 -4.83 -3.77 5.87
CA HIS A 78 -6.24 -4.14 5.68
C HIS A 78 -6.57 -5.51 6.30
N LEU A 79 -5.71 -6.51 6.09
CA LEU A 79 -5.90 -7.86 6.65
C LEU A 79 -5.91 -7.83 8.19
N GLU A 80 -4.95 -7.11 8.78
CA GLU A 80 -4.80 -7.00 10.24
C GLU A 80 -5.93 -6.18 10.89
N ALA A 81 -6.38 -5.10 10.24
CA ALA A 81 -7.34 -4.17 10.86
C ALA A 81 -8.81 -4.47 10.56
N HIS A 82 -9.13 -5.11 9.44
CA HIS A 82 -10.52 -5.25 8.99
C HIS A 82 -10.93 -6.69 8.78
N VAL A 83 -10.10 -7.49 8.10
CA VAL A 83 -10.44 -8.90 7.84
C VAL A 83 -10.35 -9.74 9.11
N ALA A 84 -9.36 -9.49 9.97
CA ALA A 84 -9.17 -10.20 11.23
C ALA A 84 -10.40 -10.15 12.17
N THR A 85 -11.17 -9.07 12.11
CA THR A 85 -12.37 -8.84 12.93
C THR A 85 -13.68 -8.90 12.14
N ALA A 86 -13.63 -9.27 10.85
CA ALA A 86 -14.81 -9.27 9.97
C ALA A 86 -15.91 -10.26 10.40
N HIS A 87 -15.51 -11.37 11.02
CA HIS A 87 -16.48 -12.34 11.52
C HIS A 87 -17.37 -11.75 12.63
N GLU A 88 -16.80 -10.90 13.49
CA GLU A 88 -17.50 -10.25 14.60
C GLU A 88 -18.48 -9.18 14.11
N ARG A 89 -18.17 -8.55 12.97
CA ARG A 89 -19.03 -7.54 12.32
C ARG A 89 -20.08 -8.14 11.38
N GLY A 90 -19.94 -9.42 11.01
CA GLY A 90 -20.84 -10.09 10.07
C GLY A 90 -20.63 -9.70 8.60
N ASP A 91 -19.49 -9.11 8.25
CA ASP A 91 -19.18 -8.56 6.92
C ASP A 91 -18.08 -9.36 6.17
N THR A 92 -17.79 -10.59 6.60
CA THR A 92 -16.68 -11.41 6.05
C THR A 92 -16.78 -11.65 4.54
N VAL A 93 -17.97 -11.93 4.01
CA VAL A 93 -18.14 -12.20 2.57
C VAL A 93 -17.89 -10.94 1.76
N GLU A 94 -18.53 -9.83 2.16
CA GLU A 94 -18.43 -8.54 1.47
C GLU A 94 -16.98 -8.04 1.41
N ILE A 95 -16.27 -8.05 2.54
CA ILE A 95 -14.89 -7.53 2.60
C ILE A 95 -13.90 -8.39 1.78
N VAL A 96 -14.12 -9.70 1.73
CA VAL A 96 -13.29 -10.61 0.93
C VAL A 96 -13.56 -10.40 -0.56
N GLU A 97 -14.82 -10.27 -0.96
CA GLU A 97 -15.19 -9.99 -2.36
C GLU A 97 -14.62 -8.66 -2.84
N GLU A 98 -14.74 -7.59 -2.05
CA GLU A 98 -14.17 -6.27 -2.35
C GLU A 98 -12.64 -6.36 -2.50
N LEU A 99 -11.96 -7.02 -1.56
CA LEU A 99 -10.50 -7.17 -1.61
C LEU A 99 -10.06 -7.98 -2.83
N MET A 100 -10.77 -9.06 -3.16
CA MET A 100 -10.47 -9.88 -4.33
C MET A 100 -10.70 -9.11 -5.63
N GLU A 101 -11.73 -8.27 -5.72
CA GLU A 101 -11.94 -7.39 -6.88
C GLU A 101 -10.78 -6.41 -7.06
N ALA A 102 -10.32 -5.78 -5.97
CA ALA A 102 -9.19 -4.85 -6.01
C ALA A 102 -7.86 -5.50 -6.46
N LEU A 103 -7.68 -6.81 -6.21
CA LEU A 103 -6.48 -7.55 -6.59
C LEU A 103 -6.49 -8.12 -8.01
N LYS A 104 -7.62 -8.09 -8.73
CA LYS A 104 -7.70 -8.58 -10.13
C LYS A 104 -6.94 -7.70 -11.13
N TYR A 105 -6.59 -6.48 -10.76
CA TYR A 105 -5.84 -5.55 -11.61
C TYR A 105 -4.34 -5.90 -11.62
N THR A 106 -3.97 -7.00 -12.27
CA THR A 106 -2.59 -7.45 -12.50
C THR A 106 -2.33 -7.77 -13.95
#